data_AF-A0A4S4C4Q8-F1
#
_entry.id   AF-A0A4S4C4Q8-F1
#
_cell.length_a   1.000
_cell.length_b   1.000
_cell.length_c   1.000
_cell.angle_alpha   90.00
_cell.angle_beta   90.00
_cell.angle_gamma   90.00
#
_symmetry.space_group_name_H-M   'P 1'
#
loop_
_entity.id
_entity.type
_entity.pdbx_description
1 polymer ?
#
loop_
_entity_poly.entity_id
_entity_poly.type
_entity_poly.pdbx_seq_one_letter_code
_entity_poly.pdbx_strand_id
1 'polypeptide(L)' 'MSSIIEQLGPKYFSLEAARVDASPTEFIITNDDGNTYYIVTPERLTNEIVELGYKKVEGEE' A
#
# COMPACT_ATOMS: atom_id res chain seq x y z
N MET A 1 -13.75 -9.85 -12.78
CA MET A 1 -13.04 -8.59 -12.57
C MET A 1 -12.60 -8.61 -11.12
N SER A 2 -11.39 -9.08 -10.86
CA SER A 2 -10.85 -9.19 -9.51
C SER A 2 -10.39 -7.79 -9.11
N SER A 3 -11.09 -7.13 -8.20
CA SER A 3 -10.63 -5.84 -7.70
C SER A 3 -9.40 -6.10 -6.86
N ILE A 4 -8.23 -5.82 -7.41
CA ILE A 4 -6.97 -5.74 -6.67
C ILE A 4 -7.10 -4.87 -5.41
N ILE A 5 -8.06 -3.96 -5.34
CA ILE A 5 -8.40 -3.16 -4.14
C ILE A 5 -8.89 -4.04 -2.98
N GLU A 6 -9.49 -5.20 -3.24
CA GLU A 6 -9.85 -6.19 -2.21
C GLU A 6 -8.64 -7.05 -1.79
N GLN A 7 -7.59 -7.10 -2.63
CA GLN A 7 -6.30 -7.69 -2.27
C GLN A 7 -5.41 -6.72 -1.52
N LEU A 8 -5.44 -5.44 -1.89
CA LEU A 8 -4.85 -4.34 -1.13
C LEU A 8 -5.51 -4.34 0.25
N GLY A 9 -4.71 -4.27 1.30
CA GLY A 9 -5.23 -4.23 2.65
C GLY A 9 -5.94 -2.90 2.95
N PRO A 10 -6.16 -2.58 4.23
CA PRO A 10 -6.86 -1.37 4.59
C PRO A 10 -6.25 -0.13 3.93
N LYS A 11 -7.13 0.74 3.43
CA LYS A 11 -6.75 2.03 2.87
C LYS A 11 -6.71 3.08 3.99
N TYR A 12 -5.69 3.90 3.97
CA TYR A 12 -5.45 4.97 4.93
C TYR A 12 -5.39 6.29 4.20
N PHE A 13 -5.94 7.31 4.85
CA PHE A 13 -5.92 8.67 4.35
C PHE A 13 -4.58 9.38 4.63
N SER A 14 -3.79 8.85 5.57
CA SER A 14 -2.50 9.40 5.97
C SER A 14 -1.45 8.32 6.15
N LEU A 15 -0.22 8.61 5.76
CA LEU A 15 0.95 7.77 6.00
C LEU A 15 1.09 7.41 7.48
N GLU A 16 0.88 8.36 8.39
CA GLU A 16 0.98 8.13 9.83
C GLU A 16 -0.02 7.09 10.32
N ALA A 17 -1.27 7.17 9.87
CA ALA A 17 -2.29 6.19 10.23
C ALA A 17 -1.96 4.80 9.66
N ALA A 18 -1.45 4.77 8.42
CA ALA A 18 -0.96 3.53 7.81
C ALA A 18 0.21 2.95 8.60
N ARG A 19 1.16 3.77 9.05
CA ARG A 19 2.36 3.35 9.79
C ARG A 19 2.07 2.87 11.21
N VAL A 20 1.04 3.43 11.85
CA VAL A 20 0.60 3.00 13.19
C VAL A 20 -0.05 1.61 13.14
N ASP A 21 -0.79 1.34 12.07
CA ASP A 21 -1.51 0.07 11.90
C ASP A 21 -0.66 -0.99 11.16
N ALA A 22 0.28 -0.56 10.32
CA ALA A 22 1.18 -1.45 9.59
C ALA A 22 2.14 -2.14 10.56
N SER A 23 2.17 -3.46 10.47
CA SER A 23 3.17 -4.27 11.12
C SER A 23 4.55 -4.05 10.50
N PRO A 24 5.66 -4.31 11.21
CA PRO A 24 7.01 -4.23 10.66
C PRO A 24 7.27 -5.17 9.47
N THR A 25 6.37 -6.12 9.22
CA THR A 25 6.39 -7.06 8.09
C THR A 25 5.53 -6.62 6.90
N GLU A 26 4.77 -5.54 7.03
CA GLU A 26 3.87 -5.02 6.00
C GLU A 26 4.47 -3.80 5.30
N PHE A 27 4.10 -3.58 4.05
CA PHE A 27 4.53 -2.45 3.24
C PHE A 27 3.40 -1.46 3.08
N ILE A 28 3.71 -0.18 3.26
CA ILE A 28 2.80 0.90 2.91
C ILE A 28 3.06 1.25 1.44
N ILE A 29 2.01 1.25 0.62
CA ILE A 29 2.05 1.78 -0.74
C ILE A 29 1.14 3.01 -0.84
N THR A 30 1.44 3.91 -1.75
CA THR A 30 0.58 5.04 -2.10
C THR A 30 0.14 4.92 -3.56
N ASN A 31 -1.07 5.37 -3.88
CA ASN A 31 -1.53 5.41 -5.27
C ASN A 31 -0.81 6.50 -6.08
N ASP A 32 -0.87 6.46 -7.41
CA ASP A 32 -0.27 7.47 -8.30
C ASP A 32 -0.71 8.90 -7.96
N ASP A 33 -1.96 9.04 -7.52
CA ASP A 33 -2.55 10.30 -7.10
C ASP A 33 -1.97 10.86 -5.78
N GLY A 34 -1.21 10.05 -5.03
CA GLY A 34 -0.56 10.44 -3.76
C GLY A 34 -1.51 10.71 -2.59
N ASN A 35 -2.82 10.56 -2.80
CA ASN A 35 -3.87 10.90 -1.84
C ASN A 35 -4.32 9.73 -0.96
N THR A 36 -3.85 8.50 -1.22
CA THR A 36 -4.31 7.33 -0.46
C THR A 36 -3.19 6.33 -0.29
N TYR A 37 -3.03 5.89 0.96
CA TYR A 37 -2.06 4.90 1.39
C TYR A 37 -2.77 3.56 1.58
N TYR A 38 -2.07 2.46 1.36
CA TYR A 38 -2.61 1.11 1.51
C TYR A 38 -1.56 0.27 2.19
N ILE A 39 -1.98 -0.54 3.15
CA ILE A 39 -1.11 -1.53 3.78
C ILE A 39 -1.23 -2.82 2.99
N VAL A 40 -0.09 -3.35 2.54
CA VAL A 40 -0.03 -4.61 1.80
C VAL A 40 1.10 -5.47 2.33
N THR A 41 0.88 -6.78 2.41
CA THR A 41 1.97 -7.71 2.67
C THR A 41 2.86 -7.85 1.44
N PRO A 42 4.16 -8.16 1.60
CA PRO A 42 5.06 -8.42 0.48
C PRO A 42 4.56 -9.53 -0.45
N GLU A 43 3.86 -10.52 0.10
CA GLU A 43 3.21 -11.59 -0.65
C GLU A 43 2.08 -11.11 -1.57
N ARG A 44 1.50 -9.95 -1.26
CA ARG A 44 0.45 -9.30 -2.04
C ARG A 44 0.93 -8.17 -2.93
N LEU A 45 2.18 -7.74 -2.77
CA LEU A 45 2.82 -6.77 -3.66
C LEU A 45 3.15 -7.43 -5.01
N THR A 46 2.13 -7.62 -5.85
CA THR A 46 2.27 -8.19 -7.20
C THR A 46 2.67 -7.13 -8.23
N ASN A 47 3.16 -7.58 -9.39
CA ASN A 47 3.47 -6.69 -10.52
C ASN A 47 2.27 -5.81 -10.90
N GLU A 48 1.03 -6.30 -10.73
CA GLU A 48 -0.19 -5.52 -10.98
C GLU A 48 -0.24 -4.22 -10.19
N ILE A 49 0.16 -4.22 -8.91
CA ILE A 49 0.17 -3.02 -8.06
C ILE A 49 1.18 -1.99 -8.59
N VAL A 50 2.31 -2.47 -9.09
CA VAL A 50 3.32 -1.63 -9.75
C VAL A 50 2.81 -1.10 -11.09
N GLU A 51 2.13 -1.93 -11.87
CA GLU A 51 1.52 -1.54 -13.17
C GLU A 51 0.37 -0.54 -13.01
N LEU A 52 -0.31 -0.56 -11.87
CA LEU A 52 -1.35 0.41 -11.51
C LEU A 52 -0.81 1.76 -11.04
N GLY A 53 0.51 1.90 -10.91
CA GLY A 53 1.15 3.14 -10.47
C GLY A 53 1.24 3.30 -8.96
N TYR A 54 0.96 2.24 -8.18
CA TYR A 54 1.18 2.31 -6.75
C TYR A 54 2.68 2.24 -6.44
N LYS A 55 3.15 3.18 -5.62
CA LYS A 55 4.53 3.24 -5.15
C LYS A 55 4.63 2.80 -3.71
N LYS A 56 5.59 1.94 -3.39
CA LYS A 56 5.97 1.71 -2.00
C LYS A 56 6.44 3.01 -1.37
N VAL A 57 5.83 3.36 -0.25
CA VAL A 57 6.33 4.39 0.64
C VAL A 57 7.09 3.67 1.74
N GLU A 58 8.31 3.25 1.39
CA GLU A 58 9.26 2.82 2.41
C GLU A 58 9.68 4.06 3.18
N GLY A 59 9.52 4.02 4.51
CA GLY A 59 10.09 5.05 5.36
C GLY A 59 11.60 4.94 5.26
N GLU A 60 12.21 5.80 4.42
CA GLU A 60 13.64 6.01 4.41
C GLU A 60 14.13 6.32 5.84
N GLU A 61 15.24 5.68 6.17
CA GLU A 61 15.93 5.58 7.48
C GLU A 61 16.16 6.91 8.21
#